data_AF-A0A530YS53-F1
#
_entry.id   AF-A0A530YS53-F1
#
_cell.length_a   1.000
_cell.length_b   1.000
_cell.length_c   1.000
_cell.angle_alpha   90.00
_cell.angle_beta   90.00
_cell.angle_gamma   90.00
#
_symmetry.space_group_name_H-M   'P 1'
#
loop_
_entity.id
_entity.type
_entity.pdbx_description
1 polymer ?
#
loop_
_entity_poly.entity_id
_entity_poly.type
_entity_poly.pdbx_seq_one_letter_code
_entity_poly.pdbx_strand_id
1 'polypeptide(L)'
;SGRESVPVALNLDVPTDDAAVSLKVTNYPATGTLSLPDRTLSPESSLTVGEVEGLRYEPQIGASAPVEIAFEIRADSGAAKPAKMKLSPSVDPCDLAAGEPLDLQGVVPGLLPNEIGADAVKLCEAAVKAYPDVARFRYELGRALLAAGKVDQARKAIQQAADRGHVRAVFELGYLHATGTGLAADRKQANTFYAAAADKGDPYGMTSWGRALFHGYGVERDTGKGLDLLLKAAAMGHTYAMNDLGAIFTEGRNGVPADQARAVAFLKAGVQRQDMYSMNLLGRNYLSGRGVEKDPKAALELFQKAIDLGQPYAPASLARMYRDGVGVEQNLDEAQRLFELATSRGDQSGAYDRAALEMQKGDKADQAV
;
A
#
# COMPACT_ATOMS: atom_id res chain seq x y z
N SER A 1 8.20 16.31 -27.04
CA SER A 1 7.59 17.65 -26.91
C SER A 1 7.14 17.81 -25.48
N GLY A 2 7.96 18.50 -24.68
CA GLY A 2 7.78 18.65 -23.24
C GLY A 2 6.44 19.30 -22.91
N ARG A 3 5.70 18.67 -22.00
CA ARG A 3 4.75 19.36 -21.14
C ARG A 3 5.47 19.55 -19.82
N GLU A 4 6.29 20.60 -19.77
CA GLU A 4 6.55 21.26 -18.50
C GLU A 4 5.19 21.67 -17.95
N SER A 5 4.87 21.24 -16.73
CA SER A 5 3.86 21.92 -15.92
C SER A 5 4.42 23.30 -15.61
N VAL A 6 4.19 24.22 -16.53
CA VAL A 6 4.37 25.66 -16.33
C VAL A 6 3.64 26.00 -15.03
N PRO A 7 4.25 26.72 -14.06
CA PRO A 7 3.47 27.36 -13.01
C PRO A 7 2.45 28.25 -13.71
N VAL A 8 1.18 27.84 -13.68
CA VAL A 8 0.11 28.58 -14.35
C VAL A 8 0.06 29.94 -13.68
N ALA A 9 0.53 30.97 -14.37
CA ALA A 9 0.42 32.34 -13.91
C ALA A 9 -1.07 32.62 -13.66
N LEU A 10 -1.37 32.97 -12.42
CA LEU A 10 -2.72 33.21 -11.98
C LEU A 10 -3.11 34.62 -12.39
N ASN A 11 -4.03 34.72 -13.36
CA ASN A 11 -4.79 35.94 -13.56
C ASN A 11 -5.85 36.06 -12.46
N LEU A 12 -5.40 36.28 -11.22
CA LEU A 12 -6.25 36.94 -10.24
C LEU A 12 -6.27 38.41 -10.64
N ASP A 13 -7.46 38.96 -10.88
CA ASP A 13 -7.66 40.39 -11.10
C ASP A 13 -7.47 41.09 -9.73
N VAL A 14 -6.22 41.14 -9.27
CA VAL A 14 -5.82 41.77 -8.01
C VAL A 14 -5.62 43.25 -8.28
N PRO A 15 -6.19 44.16 -7.46
CA PRO A 15 -6.15 45.59 -7.76
C PRO A 15 -4.75 46.21 -7.94
N THR A 16 -3.67 45.64 -7.40
CA THR A 16 -2.30 46.19 -7.44
C THR A 16 -1.28 45.19 -6.86
N ASP A 17 0.02 45.39 -7.12
CA ASP A 17 1.16 44.77 -6.41
C ASP A 17 1.35 45.34 -4.97
N ASP A 18 0.27 45.76 -4.32
CA ASP A 18 0.33 46.43 -3.02
C ASP A 18 0.44 45.43 -1.87
N ALA A 19 1.49 45.56 -1.06
CA ALA A 19 1.75 44.71 0.10
C ALA A 19 0.67 44.80 1.20
N ALA A 20 -0.21 45.80 1.17
CA ALA A 20 -1.37 45.91 2.05
C ALA A 20 -2.55 45.00 1.65
N VAL A 21 -2.49 44.35 0.48
CA VAL A 21 -3.55 43.47 -0.02
C VAL A 21 -3.37 42.06 0.55
N SER A 22 -4.40 41.56 1.23
CA SER A 22 -4.46 40.20 1.73
C SER A 22 -5.51 39.38 0.97
N LEU A 23 -5.18 38.12 0.70
CA LEU A 23 -6.10 37.12 0.17
C LEU A 23 -6.44 36.14 1.28
N LYS A 24 -7.72 35.91 1.49
CA LYS A 24 -8.22 34.89 2.41
C LYS A 24 -8.81 33.75 1.61
N VAL A 25 -8.31 32.53 1.82
CA VAL A 25 -8.88 31.32 1.22
C VAL A 25 -10.27 31.11 1.79
N THR A 26 -11.31 31.12 0.96
CA THR A 26 -12.69 30.87 1.41
C THR A 26 -13.13 29.44 1.15
N ASN A 27 -12.66 28.81 0.06
CA ASN A 27 -12.99 27.42 -0.25
C ASN A 27 -12.00 26.79 -1.25
N TYR A 28 -11.78 25.48 -1.12
CA TYR A 28 -11.16 24.62 -2.14
C TYR A 28 -11.69 23.18 -2.01
N PRO A 29 -11.61 22.33 -3.05
CA PRO A 29 -12.13 20.97 -2.97
C PRO A 29 -11.43 20.14 -1.89
N ALA A 30 -12.21 19.37 -1.13
CA ALA A 30 -11.67 18.43 -0.14
C ALA A 30 -10.86 17.26 -0.77
N THR A 31 -10.85 17.16 -2.10
CA THR A 31 -10.14 16.12 -2.87
C THR A 31 -8.67 16.47 -3.10
N GLY A 32 -8.04 17.19 -2.18
CA GLY A 32 -6.62 17.53 -2.25
C GLY A 32 -6.14 18.45 -1.14
N THR A 33 -4.83 18.70 -1.13
CA THR A 33 -4.15 19.55 -0.15
C THR A 33 -3.69 20.83 -0.84
N LEU A 34 -4.08 21.98 -0.29
CA LEU A 34 -3.59 23.29 -0.72
C LEU A 34 -2.41 23.72 0.17
N SER A 35 -1.31 24.17 -0.42
CA SER A 35 -0.10 24.52 0.34
C SER A 35 0.73 25.61 -0.33
N LEU A 36 1.56 26.26 0.47
CA LEU A 36 2.74 27.04 0.09
C LEU A 36 4.00 26.21 0.36
N PRO A 37 5.19 26.64 -0.11
CA PRO A 37 6.44 25.93 0.16
C PRO A 37 6.73 25.70 1.65
N ASP A 38 6.22 26.56 2.54
CA ASP A 38 6.48 26.56 3.98
C ASP A 38 5.30 26.08 4.85
N ARG A 39 4.07 26.05 4.32
CA ARG A 39 2.87 25.71 5.11
C ARG A 39 1.72 25.15 4.30
N THR A 40 0.93 24.27 4.91
CA THR A 40 -0.38 23.87 4.39
C THR A 40 -1.42 24.95 4.68
N LEU A 41 -2.40 25.12 3.79
CA LEU A 41 -3.47 26.10 3.89
C LEU A 41 -4.80 25.40 4.14
N SER A 42 -5.59 25.96 5.06
CA SER A 42 -6.98 25.61 5.33
C SER A 42 -7.93 26.72 4.85
N PRO A 43 -9.25 26.48 4.77
CA PRO A 43 -10.21 27.58 4.72
C PRO A 43 -9.92 28.57 5.84
N GLU A 44 -10.05 29.87 5.55
CA GLU A 44 -9.69 31.00 6.40
C GLU A 44 -8.20 31.37 6.44
N SER A 45 -7.31 30.58 5.84
CA SER A 45 -5.89 30.93 5.73
C SER A 45 -5.68 32.23 4.97
N SER A 46 -4.82 33.10 5.50
CA SER A 46 -4.45 34.37 4.86
C SER A 46 -3.11 34.25 4.12
N LEU A 47 -3.06 34.93 2.98
CA LEU A 47 -1.95 34.97 2.04
C LEU A 47 -1.72 36.42 1.62
N THR A 48 -0.47 36.76 1.35
CA THR A 48 -0.12 37.98 0.61
C THR A 48 -0.22 37.72 -0.89
N VAL A 49 -0.31 38.79 -1.68
CA VAL A 49 -0.35 38.68 -3.16
C VAL A 49 0.88 37.94 -3.70
N GLY A 50 2.07 38.18 -3.15
CA GLY A 50 3.31 37.52 -3.58
C GLY A 50 3.38 36.02 -3.27
N GLU A 51 2.62 35.53 -2.28
CA GLU A 51 2.56 34.10 -1.97
C GLU A 51 1.71 33.31 -2.97
N VAL A 52 0.86 33.98 -3.76
CA VAL A 52 -0.02 33.35 -4.75
C VAL A 52 0.78 32.55 -5.78
N GLU A 53 1.94 33.04 -6.20
CA GLU A 53 2.82 32.35 -7.16
C GLU A 53 3.38 31.04 -6.60
N GLY A 54 3.46 30.91 -5.27
CA GLY A 54 3.93 29.72 -4.57
C GLY A 54 2.85 28.68 -4.29
N LEU A 55 1.58 28.95 -4.66
CA LEU A 55 0.46 28.05 -4.34
C LEU A 55 0.57 26.73 -5.11
N ARG A 56 0.44 25.63 -4.36
CA ARG A 56 0.45 24.26 -4.87
C ARG A 56 -0.80 23.53 -4.40
N TYR A 57 -1.42 22.78 -5.31
CA TYR A 57 -2.51 21.88 -4.99
C TYR A 57 -2.13 20.45 -5.33
N GLU A 58 -2.18 19.58 -4.33
CA GLU A 58 -1.89 18.15 -4.45
C GLU A 58 -3.21 17.39 -4.45
N PRO A 59 -3.66 16.86 -5.61
CA PRO A 59 -4.92 16.13 -5.68
C PRO A 59 -4.84 14.80 -4.94
N GLN A 60 -5.97 14.32 -4.43
CA GLN A 60 -6.12 12.92 -4.02
C GLN A 60 -6.08 11.97 -5.22
N ILE A 61 -5.90 10.68 -4.96
CA ILE A 61 -5.83 9.63 -6.00
C ILE A 61 -6.97 9.77 -7.01
N GLY A 62 -6.60 9.90 -8.29
CA GLY A 62 -7.54 9.96 -9.41
C GLY A 62 -8.24 11.31 -9.60
N ALA A 63 -7.95 12.32 -8.78
CA ALA A 63 -8.54 13.67 -8.90
C ALA A 63 -7.70 14.60 -9.79
N SER A 64 -7.60 14.30 -11.09
CA SER A 64 -6.87 15.14 -12.05
C SER A 64 -7.70 16.27 -12.69
N ALA A 65 -8.97 16.41 -12.28
CA ALA A 65 -9.84 17.46 -12.79
C ALA A 65 -9.37 18.85 -12.30
N PRO A 66 -9.48 19.89 -13.14
CA PRO A 66 -9.25 21.26 -12.71
C PRO A 66 -10.09 21.60 -11.48
N VAL A 67 -9.45 22.20 -10.48
CA VAL A 67 -10.09 22.64 -9.25
C VAL A 67 -10.18 24.15 -9.22
N GLU A 68 -11.28 24.67 -8.68
CA GLU A 68 -11.47 26.09 -8.48
C GLU A 68 -11.30 26.41 -6.99
N ILE A 69 -10.40 27.33 -6.69
CA ILE A 69 -10.14 27.86 -5.35
C ILE A 69 -10.74 29.25 -5.28
N ALA A 70 -11.53 29.48 -4.24
CA ALA A 70 -12.16 30.77 -3.98
C ALA A 70 -11.36 31.54 -2.93
N PHE A 71 -11.19 32.84 -3.18
CA PHE A 71 -10.54 33.78 -2.30
C PHE A 71 -11.44 35.00 -2.05
N GLU A 72 -11.27 35.61 -0.89
CA GLU A 72 -11.67 37.00 -0.64
C GLU A 72 -10.43 37.88 -0.67
N ILE A 73 -10.41 38.88 -1.56
CA ILE A 73 -9.37 39.89 -1.63
C ILE A 73 -9.79 41.08 -0.77
N ARG A 74 -8.91 41.52 0.13
CA ARG A 74 -9.10 42.73 0.95
C ARG A 74 -7.91 43.67 0.76
N ALA A 75 -8.20 44.89 0.33
CA ALA A 75 -7.28 46.02 0.33
C ALA A 75 -7.75 47.01 1.41
N ASP A 76 -6.96 47.21 2.46
CA ASP A 76 -7.24 48.11 3.59
C ASP A 76 -8.61 47.91 4.28
N SER A 77 -9.24 48.99 4.74
CA SER A 77 -10.59 49.00 5.36
C SER A 77 -11.74 48.89 4.35
N GLY A 78 -11.44 48.56 3.09
CA GLY A 78 -12.41 48.41 2.02
C GLY A 78 -13.23 47.11 2.10
N ALA A 79 -14.30 47.05 1.33
CA ALA A 79 -15.14 45.86 1.20
C ALA A 79 -14.36 44.72 0.51
N ALA A 80 -14.53 43.49 1.03
CA ALA A 80 -13.93 42.29 0.43
C ALA A 80 -14.52 42.01 -0.96
N LYS A 81 -13.67 41.66 -1.92
CA LYS A 81 -14.09 41.24 -3.27
C LYS A 81 -13.81 39.76 -3.48
N PRO A 82 -14.76 38.98 -4.02
CA PRO A 82 -14.52 37.57 -4.33
C PRO A 82 -13.58 37.45 -5.54
N ALA A 83 -12.68 36.48 -5.47
CA ALA A 83 -11.81 36.09 -6.57
C ALA A 83 -11.77 34.57 -6.69
N LYS A 84 -11.53 34.08 -7.90
CA LYS A 84 -11.49 32.65 -8.22
C LYS A 84 -10.25 32.34 -9.00
N MET A 85 -9.69 31.19 -8.67
CA MET A 85 -8.44 30.68 -9.20
C MET A 85 -8.66 29.26 -9.66
N LYS A 86 -8.32 28.98 -10.91
CA LYS A 86 -8.37 27.62 -11.44
C LYS A 86 -6.98 27.02 -11.37
N LEU A 87 -6.84 25.93 -10.63
CA LEU A 87 -5.65 25.09 -10.67
C LEU A 87 -5.96 23.83 -11.48
N SER A 88 -5.06 23.50 -12.39
CA SER A 88 -5.13 22.25 -13.15
C SER A 88 -4.06 21.31 -12.59
N PRO A 89 -4.41 20.41 -11.66
CA PRO A 89 -3.44 19.47 -11.13
C PRO A 89 -2.86 18.62 -12.26
N SER A 90 -1.55 18.41 -12.24
CA SER A 90 -0.85 17.49 -13.13
C SER A 90 -0.27 16.35 -12.31
N VAL A 91 -0.48 15.12 -12.79
CA VAL A 91 0.23 13.95 -12.28
C VAL A 91 1.63 13.95 -12.89
N ASP A 92 2.65 13.93 -12.05
CA ASP A 92 4.05 13.89 -12.49
C ASP A 92 4.40 12.46 -12.97
N PRO A 93 5.30 12.30 -13.95
CA PRO A 93 5.81 10.99 -14.32
C PRO A 93 6.36 10.16 -13.16
N CYS A 94 6.92 10.78 -12.11
CA CYS A 94 7.35 10.07 -10.91
C CYS A 94 6.18 9.43 -10.16
N ASP A 95 5.04 10.15 -10.02
CA ASP A 95 3.86 9.61 -9.34
C ASP A 95 3.41 8.31 -10.02
N LEU A 96 3.36 8.29 -11.36
CA LEU A 96 2.98 7.10 -12.14
C LEU A 96 4.02 5.97 -12.07
N ALA A 97 5.30 6.30 -11.99
CA ALA A 97 6.39 5.33 -12.02
C ALA A 97 6.71 4.71 -10.65
N ALA A 98 6.35 5.38 -9.56
CA ALA A 98 6.76 4.98 -8.22
C ALA A 98 5.77 5.37 -7.10
N GLY A 99 4.51 5.71 -7.40
CA GLY A 99 3.46 5.87 -6.38
C GLY A 99 3.13 4.55 -5.65
N GLU A 100 2.74 4.62 -4.37
CA GLU A 100 2.40 3.46 -3.53
C GLU A 100 0.88 3.31 -3.32
N PRO A 101 0.34 2.08 -3.45
CA PRO A 101 -1.04 1.81 -3.09
C PRO A 101 -1.39 2.24 -1.66
N LEU A 102 -2.57 2.85 -1.50
CA LEU A 102 -3.10 3.32 -0.21
C LEU A 102 -2.20 4.36 0.49
N ASP A 103 -1.30 5.03 -0.24
CA ASP A 103 -0.62 6.20 0.30
C ASP A 103 -1.62 7.34 0.49
N LEU A 104 -1.74 7.82 1.73
CA LEU A 104 -2.61 8.95 2.09
C LEU A 104 -2.21 10.26 1.40
N GLN A 105 -0.95 10.33 0.95
CA GLN A 105 -0.38 11.46 0.24
C GLN A 105 -0.08 11.14 -1.23
N GLY A 106 -0.55 9.98 -1.71
CA GLY A 106 -0.42 9.57 -3.11
C GLY A 106 -1.49 10.20 -4.00
N VAL A 107 -1.15 10.42 -5.26
CA VAL A 107 -2.05 11.04 -6.27
C VAL A 107 -2.45 10.07 -7.39
N VAL A 108 -1.92 8.85 -7.36
CA VAL A 108 -2.21 7.76 -8.30
C VAL A 108 -2.54 6.46 -7.55
N PRO A 109 -3.15 5.44 -8.20
CA PRO A 109 -3.39 4.15 -7.56
C PRO A 109 -2.14 3.44 -7.02
N GLY A 110 -0.97 3.76 -7.60
CA GLY A 110 0.33 3.21 -7.23
C GLY A 110 0.66 1.89 -7.90
N LEU A 111 1.90 1.44 -7.69
CA LEU A 111 2.49 0.21 -8.22
C LEU A 111 3.01 -0.66 -7.08
N LEU A 112 2.92 -1.97 -7.20
CA LEU A 112 3.63 -2.90 -6.31
C LEU A 112 5.16 -2.82 -6.56
N PRO A 113 6.00 -3.22 -5.60
CA PRO A 113 7.46 -3.11 -5.75
C PRO A 113 8.03 -3.80 -7.00
N ASN A 114 7.43 -4.90 -7.44
CA ASN A 114 7.83 -5.65 -8.63
C ASN A 114 7.31 -5.06 -9.96
N GLU A 115 6.47 -4.03 -9.89
CA GLU A 115 5.93 -3.32 -11.06
C GLU A 115 6.69 -2.02 -11.35
N ILE A 116 7.57 -1.59 -10.43
CA ILE A 116 8.37 -0.37 -10.59
C ILE A 116 9.41 -0.58 -11.70
N GLY A 117 9.34 0.25 -12.74
CA GLY A 117 10.22 0.21 -13.90
C GLY A 117 11.63 0.73 -13.63
N ALA A 118 12.59 0.35 -14.49
CA ALA A 118 14.00 0.73 -14.36
C ALA A 118 14.26 2.25 -14.54
N ASP A 119 13.35 2.96 -15.22
CA ASP A 119 13.41 4.40 -15.45
C ASP A 119 12.84 5.24 -14.29
N ALA A 120 12.14 4.61 -13.33
CA ALA A 120 11.50 5.29 -12.20
C ALA A 120 12.47 6.17 -11.41
N VAL A 121 13.71 5.70 -11.18
CA VAL A 121 14.74 6.49 -10.46
C VAL A 121 15.00 7.82 -11.18
N LYS A 122 15.16 7.81 -12.50
CA LYS A 122 15.44 9.02 -13.28
C LYS A 122 14.26 10.00 -13.23
N LEU A 123 13.03 9.47 -13.36
CA LEU A 123 11.82 10.29 -13.30
C LEU A 123 11.68 10.95 -11.93
N CYS A 124 11.88 10.19 -10.86
CA CYS A 124 11.76 10.71 -9.50
C CYS A 124 12.92 11.62 -9.07
N GLU A 125 14.14 11.40 -9.58
CA GLU A 125 15.24 12.37 -9.41
C GLU A 125 14.90 13.71 -10.07
N ALA A 126 14.28 13.70 -11.27
CA ALA A 126 13.83 14.91 -11.93
C ALA A 126 12.71 15.63 -11.14
N ALA A 127 11.73 14.87 -10.63
CA ALA A 127 10.65 15.42 -9.80
C ALA A 127 11.18 16.04 -8.51
N VAL A 128 12.08 15.34 -7.80
CA VAL A 128 12.71 15.87 -6.56
C VAL A 128 13.56 17.11 -6.83
N LYS A 129 14.19 17.22 -8.01
CA LYS A 129 14.94 18.42 -8.41
C LYS A 129 14.02 19.60 -8.72
N ALA A 130 12.91 19.35 -9.43
CA ALA A 130 11.95 20.38 -9.79
C ALA A 130 11.12 20.85 -8.57
N TYR A 131 10.83 19.94 -7.63
CA TYR A 131 9.93 20.17 -6.51
C TYR A 131 10.57 19.69 -5.18
N PRO A 132 11.63 20.36 -4.71
CA PRO A 132 12.44 19.88 -3.57
C PRO A 132 11.70 19.79 -2.24
N ASP A 133 10.60 20.52 -2.07
CA ASP A 133 9.81 20.56 -0.84
C ASP A 133 8.66 19.55 -0.82
N VAL A 134 8.34 18.95 -1.97
CA VAL A 134 7.26 17.97 -2.06
C VAL A 134 7.74 16.64 -1.48
N ALA A 135 7.20 16.29 -0.31
CA ALA A 135 7.63 15.12 0.44
C ALA A 135 7.37 13.80 -0.30
N ARG A 136 6.24 13.69 -1.04
CA ARG A 136 5.88 12.46 -1.77
C ARG A 136 6.92 12.07 -2.82
N PHE A 137 7.47 13.01 -3.59
CA PHE A 137 8.47 12.68 -4.62
C PHE A 137 9.76 12.12 -4.02
N ARG A 138 10.10 12.51 -2.78
CA ARG A 138 11.24 11.91 -2.07
C ARG A 138 10.93 10.49 -1.62
N TYR A 139 9.70 10.25 -1.18
CA TYR A 139 9.25 8.90 -0.83
C TYR A 139 9.23 7.98 -2.06
N GLU A 140 8.64 8.43 -3.15
CA GLU A 140 8.58 7.72 -4.44
C GLU A 140 9.98 7.47 -5.01
N LEU A 141 10.90 8.46 -4.92
CA LEU A 141 12.32 8.24 -5.21
C LEU A 141 12.91 7.12 -4.33
N GLY A 142 12.59 7.12 -3.04
CA GLY A 142 12.96 6.05 -2.11
C GLY A 142 12.50 4.67 -2.59
N ARG A 143 11.25 4.55 -3.01
CA ARG A 143 10.69 3.30 -3.57
C ARG A 143 11.40 2.88 -4.85
N ALA A 144 11.63 3.81 -5.78
CA ALA A 144 12.35 3.56 -7.02
C ALA A 144 13.79 3.09 -6.76
N LEU A 145 14.46 3.69 -5.78
CA LEU A 145 15.82 3.30 -5.36
C LEU A 145 15.86 1.91 -4.71
N LEU A 146 14.85 1.54 -3.90
CA LEU A 146 14.73 0.18 -3.36
C LEU A 146 14.55 -0.85 -4.49
N ALA A 147 13.65 -0.59 -5.44
CA ALA A 147 13.45 -1.46 -6.60
C ALA A 147 14.73 -1.61 -7.45
N ALA A 148 15.54 -0.55 -7.55
CA ALA A 148 16.84 -0.57 -8.21
C ALA A 148 17.99 -1.15 -7.36
N GLY A 149 17.72 -1.63 -6.15
CA GLY A 149 18.74 -2.18 -5.24
C GLY A 149 19.70 -1.16 -4.62
N LYS A 150 19.41 0.14 -4.74
CA LYS A 150 20.22 1.26 -4.22
C LYS A 150 19.83 1.59 -2.78
N VAL A 151 20.00 0.62 -1.88
CA VAL A 151 19.42 0.63 -0.52
C VAL A 151 19.82 1.86 0.32
N ASP A 152 21.10 2.24 0.35
CA ASP A 152 21.53 3.38 1.17
C ASP A 152 20.96 4.73 0.70
N GLN A 153 20.88 4.91 -0.63
CA GLN A 153 20.28 6.10 -1.22
C GLN A 153 18.78 6.13 -0.95
N ALA A 154 18.12 4.97 -1.05
CA ALA A 154 16.70 4.84 -0.76
C ALA A 154 16.39 5.22 0.69
N ARG A 155 17.14 4.67 1.66
CA ARG A 155 16.99 5.00 3.08
C ARG A 155 17.10 6.50 3.34
N LYS A 156 18.06 7.17 2.70
CA LYS A 156 18.23 8.62 2.82
C LYS A 156 17.03 9.37 2.23
N ALA A 157 16.55 8.99 1.06
CA ALA A 157 15.38 9.61 0.42
C ALA A 157 14.10 9.43 1.26
N ILE A 158 13.87 8.23 1.78
CA ILE A 158 12.74 7.90 2.66
C ILE A 158 12.83 8.71 3.96
N GLN A 159 14.01 8.80 4.58
CA GLN A 159 14.20 9.65 5.77
C GLN A 159 13.87 11.11 5.47
N GLN A 160 14.36 11.67 4.36
CA GLN A 160 14.05 13.04 3.96
C GLN A 160 12.56 13.28 3.71
N ALA A 161 11.83 12.27 3.23
CA ALA A 161 10.38 12.33 3.07
C ALA A 161 9.67 12.32 4.43
N ALA A 162 10.07 11.43 5.34
CA ALA A 162 9.53 11.35 6.70
C ALA A 162 9.77 12.64 7.49
N ASP A 163 10.97 13.24 7.38
CA ASP A 163 11.32 14.52 8.01
C ASP A 163 10.44 15.68 7.51
N ARG A 164 9.89 15.55 6.30
CA ARG A 164 8.92 16.49 5.69
C ARG A 164 7.47 16.08 5.92
N GLY A 165 7.24 15.17 6.86
CA GLY A 165 5.90 14.77 7.29
C GLY A 165 5.24 13.69 6.44
N HIS A 166 5.95 13.04 5.50
CA HIS A 166 5.36 11.96 4.69
C HIS A 166 5.02 10.73 5.55
N VAL A 167 3.73 10.43 5.69
CA VAL A 167 3.21 9.42 6.62
C VAL A 167 3.66 8.00 6.24
N ARG A 168 3.46 7.61 4.98
CA ARG A 168 3.88 6.29 4.48
C ARG A 168 5.40 6.08 4.53
N ALA A 169 6.19 7.16 4.48
CA ALA A 169 7.65 7.06 4.60
C ALA A 169 8.07 6.70 6.02
N VAL A 170 7.34 7.18 7.04
CA VAL A 170 7.55 6.76 8.44
C VAL A 170 7.33 5.26 8.60
N PHE A 171 6.27 4.71 7.99
CA PHE A 171 6.05 3.26 7.95
C PHE A 171 7.22 2.53 7.28
N GLU A 172 7.68 3.02 6.14
CA GLU A 172 8.76 2.39 5.36
C GLU A 172 10.08 2.34 6.16
N LEU A 173 10.42 3.38 6.93
CA LEU A 173 11.55 3.33 7.86
C LEU A 173 11.39 2.19 8.88
N GLY A 174 10.18 2.02 9.42
CA GLY A 174 9.86 0.89 10.29
C GLY A 174 10.07 -0.46 9.62
N TYR A 175 9.68 -0.59 8.35
CA TYR A 175 9.91 -1.80 7.55
C TYR A 175 11.40 -2.11 7.39
N LEU A 176 12.22 -1.12 7.03
CA LEU A 176 13.67 -1.27 6.88
C LEU A 176 14.34 -1.70 8.20
N HIS A 177 13.87 -1.19 9.35
CA HIS A 177 14.32 -1.64 10.67
C HIS A 177 13.86 -3.06 11.01
N ALA A 178 12.64 -3.44 10.65
CA ALA A 178 12.12 -4.77 10.94
C ALA A 178 12.85 -5.86 10.14
N THR A 179 13.25 -5.57 8.90
CA THR A 179 13.92 -6.51 7.99
C THR A 179 15.44 -6.44 8.05
N GLY A 180 16.01 -5.34 8.55
CA GLY A 180 17.46 -5.09 8.46
C GLY A 180 17.92 -4.75 7.04
N THR A 181 17.05 -4.17 6.22
CA THR A 181 17.40 -3.79 4.84
C THR A 181 18.31 -2.56 4.84
N GLY A 182 19.62 -2.80 4.68
CA GLY A 182 20.65 -1.74 4.68
C GLY A 182 21.01 -1.20 6.07
N LEU A 183 20.62 -1.89 7.14
CA LEU A 183 20.98 -1.59 8.53
C LEU A 183 20.81 -2.84 9.41
N ALA A 184 21.24 -2.79 10.67
CA ALA A 184 20.95 -3.87 11.62
C ALA A 184 19.45 -3.94 11.94
N ALA A 185 18.88 -5.14 11.93
CA ALA A 185 17.47 -5.31 12.28
C ALA A 185 17.21 -4.88 13.74
N ASP A 186 16.18 -4.06 13.94
CA ASP A 186 15.74 -3.57 15.24
C ASP A 186 14.21 -3.53 15.30
N ARG A 187 13.62 -4.56 15.91
CA ARG A 187 12.16 -4.67 16.03
C ARG A 187 11.56 -3.60 16.93
N LYS A 188 12.27 -3.15 17.97
CA LYS A 188 11.75 -2.15 18.90
C LYS A 188 11.65 -0.80 18.19
N GLN A 189 12.70 -0.43 17.46
CA GLN A 189 12.68 0.78 16.64
C GLN A 189 11.63 0.71 15.52
N ALA A 190 11.49 -0.46 14.87
CA ALA A 190 10.43 -0.67 13.88
C ALA A 190 9.03 -0.41 14.45
N ASN A 191 8.75 -0.92 15.64
CA ASN A 191 7.46 -0.73 16.31
C ASN A 191 7.19 0.74 16.68
N THR A 192 8.23 1.52 17.04
CA THR A 192 8.09 2.98 17.22
C THR A 192 7.61 3.66 15.94
N PHE A 193 8.20 3.31 14.80
CA PHE A 193 7.79 3.85 13.50
C PHE A 193 6.40 3.39 13.08
N TYR A 194 6.07 2.11 13.27
CA TYR A 194 4.74 1.58 12.95
C TYR A 194 3.64 2.24 13.78
N ALA A 195 3.87 2.44 15.09
CA ALA A 195 2.94 3.16 15.94
C ALA A 195 2.74 4.61 15.46
N ALA A 196 3.84 5.34 15.17
CA ALA A 196 3.76 6.71 14.68
C ALA A 196 3.04 6.84 13.33
N ALA A 197 3.23 5.89 12.41
CA ALA A 197 2.49 5.86 11.15
C ALA A 197 1.01 5.51 11.37
N ALA A 198 0.70 4.52 12.21
CA ALA A 198 -0.66 4.13 12.55
C ALA A 198 -1.46 5.28 13.20
N ASP A 199 -0.84 6.03 14.11
CA ASP A 199 -1.44 7.20 14.78
C ASP A 199 -1.80 8.31 13.78
N LYS A 200 -1.09 8.39 12.64
CA LYS A 200 -1.38 9.29 11.53
C LYS A 200 -2.34 8.72 10.48
N GLY A 201 -2.93 7.55 10.73
CA GLY A 201 -3.94 6.96 9.84
C GLY A 201 -3.39 5.98 8.81
N ASP A 202 -2.10 5.66 8.83
CA ASP A 202 -1.47 4.87 7.77
C ASP A 202 -1.93 3.40 7.74
N PRO A 203 -2.52 2.86 6.65
CA PRO A 203 -3.06 1.50 6.66
C PRO A 203 -2.00 0.40 6.81
N TYR A 204 -0.78 0.56 6.27
CA TYR A 204 0.28 -0.44 6.49
C TYR A 204 0.88 -0.30 7.89
N GLY A 205 1.04 0.92 8.40
CA GLY A 205 1.40 1.22 9.80
C GLY A 205 0.42 0.59 10.78
N MET A 206 -0.88 0.80 10.59
CA MET A 206 -1.95 0.15 11.35
C MET A 206 -1.84 -1.38 11.27
N THR A 207 -1.55 -1.94 10.09
CA THR A 207 -1.42 -3.39 9.95
C THR A 207 -0.21 -3.93 10.71
N SER A 208 0.98 -3.35 10.53
CA SER A 208 2.21 -3.82 11.18
C SER A 208 2.20 -3.56 12.69
N TRP A 209 1.68 -2.42 13.12
CA TRP A 209 1.49 -2.13 14.55
C TRP A 209 0.41 -3.01 15.17
N GLY A 210 -0.69 -3.21 14.46
CA GLY A 210 -1.76 -4.13 14.84
C GLY A 210 -1.26 -5.55 15.04
N ARG A 211 -0.45 -6.06 14.11
CA ARG A 211 0.25 -7.36 14.23
C ARG A 211 1.15 -7.41 15.45
N ALA A 212 1.96 -6.38 15.67
CA ALA A 212 2.89 -6.33 16.79
C ALA A 212 2.16 -6.39 18.13
N LEU A 213 1.10 -5.60 18.31
CA LEU A 213 0.26 -5.61 19.51
C LEU A 213 -0.54 -6.91 19.66
N PHE A 214 -1.13 -7.41 18.58
CA PHE A 214 -1.97 -8.61 18.61
C PHE A 214 -1.18 -9.84 19.06
N HIS A 215 0.07 -9.97 18.60
CA HIS A 215 0.94 -11.11 18.90
C HIS A 215 1.99 -10.86 20.00
N GLY A 216 2.22 -9.62 20.40
CA GLY A 216 3.28 -9.24 21.35
C GLY A 216 4.69 -9.26 20.72
N TYR A 217 4.84 -8.91 19.44
CA TYR A 217 6.13 -8.94 18.76
C TYR A 217 6.99 -7.73 19.13
N GLY A 218 7.84 -7.89 20.15
CA GLY A 218 8.75 -6.84 20.60
C GLY A 218 8.06 -5.70 21.36
N VAL A 219 6.82 -5.92 21.80
CA VAL A 219 6.00 -5.03 22.64
C VAL A 219 5.10 -5.85 23.55
N GLU A 220 4.59 -5.24 24.62
CA GLU A 220 3.55 -5.85 25.43
C GLU A 220 2.31 -6.12 24.57
N ARG A 221 1.74 -7.33 24.72
CA ARG A 221 0.61 -7.77 23.91
C ARG A 221 -0.66 -7.06 24.35
N ASP A 222 -1.29 -6.35 23.41
CA ASP A 222 -2.63 -5.79 23.54
C ASP A 222 -3.47 -6.30 22.38
N THR A 223 -4.15 -7.43 22.61
CA THR A 223 -4.93 -8.09 21.56
C THR A 223 -6.12 -7.26 21.09
N GLY A 224 -6.77 -6.52 22.01
CA GLY A 224 -7.91 -5.68 21.67
C GLY A 224 -7.51 -4.54 20.73
N LYS A 225 -6.48 -3.78 21.12
CA LYS A 225 -5.95 -2.69 20.28
C LYS A 225 -5.37 -3.21 18.97
N GLY A 226 -4.66 -4.33 19.00
CA GLY A 226 -4.11 -4.97 17.81
C GLY A 226 -5.19 -5.36 16.79
N LEU A 227 -6.29 -5.95 17.27
CA LEU A 227 -7.43 -6.31 16.42
C LEU A 227 -8.13 -5.07 15.83
N ASP A 228 -8.35 -4.02 16.62
CA ASP A 228 -8.96 -2.77 16.17
C ASP A 228 -8.16 -2.10 15.03
N LEU A 229 -6.83 -2.06 15.14
CA LEU A 229 -5.97 -1.53 14.09
C LEU A 229 -6.04 -2.35 12.79
N LEU A 230 -6.07 -3.68 12.89
CA LEU A 230 -6.24 -4.55 11.73
C LEU A 230 -7.60 -4.33 11.03
N LEU A 231 -8.67 -4.18 11.81
CA LEU A 231 -10.02 -3.89 11.29
C LEU A 231 -10.06 -2.55 10.55
N LYS A 232 -9.43 -1.50 11.11
CA LYS A 232 -9.33 -0.18 10.46
C LYS A 232 -8.54 -0.24 9.16
N ALA A 233 -7.38 -0.89 9.15
CA ALA A 233 -6.59 -1.07 7.93
C ALA A 233 -7.35 -1.85 6.85
N ALA A 234 -8.08 -2.91 7.22
CA ALA A 234 -8.90 -3.66 6.29
C ALA A 234 -10.06 -2.81 5.72
N ALA A 235 -10.70 -1.97 6.54
CA ALA A 235 -11.73 -1.04 6.06
C ALA A 235 -11.19 -0.01 5.05
N MET A 236 -9.91 0.35 5.15
CA MET A 236 -9.18 1.18 4.18
C MET A 236 -8.71 0.39 2.95
N GLY A 237 -8.98 -0.92 2.89
CA GLY A 237 -8.69 -1.74 1.73
C GLY A 237 -7.33 -2.45 1.76
N HIS A 238 -6.64 -2.48 2.89
CA HIS A 238 -5.35 -3.16 3.03
C HIS A 238 -5.52 -4.69 3.05
N THR A 239 -5.07 -5.37 1.99
CA THR A 239 -5.37 -6.78 1.77
C THR A 239 -4.63 -7.71 2.72
N TYR A 240 -3.42 -7.35 3.16
CA TYR A 240 -2.72 -8.14 4.19
C TYR A 240 -3.43 -8.11 5.55
N ALA A 241 -4.09 -7.01 5.90
CA ALA A 241 -4.92 -6.96 7.11
C ALA A 241 -6.16 -7.85 6.97
N MET A 242 -6.78 -7.86 5.78
CA MET A 242 -7.88 -8.77 5.48
C MET A 242 -7.45 -10.25 5.59
N ASN A 243 -6.25 -10.59 5.12
CA ASN A 243 -5.67 -11.92 5.25
C ASN A 243 -5.45 -12.31 6.72
N ASP A 244 -4.90 -11.41 7.53
CA ASP A 244 -4.70 -11.64 8.96
C ASP A 244 -6.03 -11.85 9.68
N LEU A 245 -7.02 -10.99 9.43
CA LEU A 245 -8.36 -11.12 10.02
C LEU A 245 -9.04 -12.41 9.56
N GLY A 246 -8.87 -12.79 8.29
CA GLY A 246 -9.29 -14.08 7.76
C GLY A 246 -8.73 -15.24 8.58
N ALA A 247 -7.42 -15.23 8.86
CA ALA A 247 -6.78 -16.26 9.68
C ALA A 247 -7.21 -16.21 11.16
N ILE A 248 -7.25 -15.02 11.75
CA ILE A 248 -7.64 -14.80 13.15
C ILE A 248 -9.06 -15.35 13.40
N PHE A 249 -10.02 -14.99 12.56
CA PHE A 249 -11.40 -15.45 12.72
C PHE A 249 -11.60 -16.90 12.26
N THR A 250 -10.76 -17.45 11.35
CA THR A 250 -10.84 -18.87 11.01
C THR A 250 -10.47 -19.77 12.19
N GLU A 251 -9.51 -19.36 13.01
CA GLU A 251 -8.99 -20.24 14.08
C GLU A 251 -9.46 -19.83 15.47
N GLY A 252 -9.76 -18.55 15.68
CA GLY A 252 -9.85 -17.96 17.01
C GLY A 252 -8.46 -17.91 17.66
N ARG A 253 -7.88 -16.72 17.83
CA ARG A 253 -6.51 -16.55 18.33
C ARG A 253 -6.44 -15.49 19.41
N ASN A 254 -5.56 -15.69 20.38
CA ASN A 254 -5.25 -14.73 21.45
C ASN A 254 -6.48 -14.23 22.24
N GLY A 255 -7.50 -15.07 22.42
CA GLY A 255 -8.73 -14.71 23.13
C GLY A 255 -9.82 -14.09 22.24
N VAL A 256 -9.55 -13.89 20.94
CA VAL A 256 -10.60 -13.60 19.95
C VAL A 256 -11.28 -14.92 19.55
N PRO A 257 -12.60 -15.06 19.72
CA PRO A 257 -13.32 -16.26 19.29
C PRO A 257 -13.25 -16.46 17.78
N ALA A 258 -13.25 -17.72 17.35
CA ALA A 258 -13.41 -18.05 15.94
C ALA A 258 -14.78 -17.55 15.43
N ASP A 259 -14.80 -17.08 14.20
CA ASP A 259 -15.99 -16.66 13.46
C ASP A 259 -15.76 -16.89 11.97
N GLN A 260 -16.13 -18.08 11.52
CA GLN A 260 -15.84 -18.53 10.16
C GLN A 260 -16.54 -17.66 9.10
N ALA A 261 -17.72 -17.10 9.41
CA ALA A 261 -18.45 -16.23 8.49
C ALA A 261 -17.71 -14.90 8.29
N ARG A 262 -17.24 -14.27 9.39
CA ARG A 262 -16.39 -13.07 9.30
C ARG A 262 -15.08 -13.36 8.59
N ALA A 263 -14.44 -14.49 8.85
CA ALA A 263 -13.21 -14.88 8.17
C ALA A 263 -13.38 -14.90 6.65
N VAL A 264 -14.42 -15.58 6.17
CA VAL A 264 -14.76 -15.70 4.75
C VAL A 264 -15.09 -14.33 4.16
N ALA A 265 -15.78 -13.46 4.89
CA ALA A 265 -16.09 -12.11 4.42
C ALA A 265 -14.83 -11.29 4.13
N PHE A 266 -13.83 -11.30 5.03
CA PHE A 266 -12.55 -10.62 4.80
C PHE A 266 -11.78 -11.23 3.62
N LEU A 267 -11.72 -12.55 3.51
CA LEU A 267 -11.04 -13.21 2.40
C LEU A 267 -11.74 -12.91 1.05
N LYS A 268 -13.08 -12.90 1.00
CA LYS A 268 -13.82 -12.48 -0.21
C LYS A 268 -13.54 -11.02 -0.58
N ALA A 269 -13.45 -10.12 0.40
CA ALA A 269 -13.09 -8.73 0.16
C ALA A 269 -11.68 -8.59 -0.44
N GLY A 270 -10.71 -9.38 0.03
CA GLY A 270 -9.37 -9.43 -0.55
C GLY A 270 -9.36 -10.00 -1.98
N VAL A 271 -10.11 -11.07 -2.25
CA VAL A 271 -10.26 -11.64 -3.61
C VAL A 271 -10.84 -10.64 -4.59
N GLN A 272 -11.84 -9.84 -4.19
CA GLN A 272 -12.40 -8.77 -5.02
C GLN A 272 -11.33 -7.75 -5.44
N ARG A 273 -10.34 -7.51 -4.56
CA ARG A 273 -9.20 -6.62 -4.79
C ARG A 273 -8.02 -7.33 -5.49
N GLN A 274 -8.26 -8.51 -6.07
CA GLN A 274 -7.26 -9.33 -6.74
C GLN A 274 -6.10 -9.78 -5.84
N ASP A 275 -6.29 -9.86 -4.52
CA ASP A 275 -5.24 -10.31 -3.62
C ASP A 275 -5.03 -11.82 -3.71
N MET A 276 -3.86 -12.21 -4.21
CA MET A 276 -3.51 -13.61 -4.44
C MET A 276 -3.44 -14.46 -3.15
N TYR A 277 -3.08 -13.85 -2.01
CA TYR A 277 -3.03 -14.55 -0.72
C TYR A 277 -4.43 -14.85 -0.20
N SER A 278 -5.37 -13.90 -0.36
CA SER A 278 -6.78 -14.08 -0.07
C SER A 278 -7.38 -15.20 -0.92
N MET A 279 -7.02 -15.28 -2.20
CA MET A 279 -7.46 -16.37 -3.09
C MET A 279 -7.01 -17.73 -2.56
N ASN A 280 -5.73 -17.88 -2.20
CA ASN A 280 -5.23 -19.13 -1.64
C ASN A 280 -5.88 -19.48 -0.28
N LEU A 281 -6.07 -18.51 0.61
CA LEU A 281 -6.75 -18.76 1.89
C LEU A 281 -8.23 -19.14 1.70
N LEU A 282 -8.95 -18.44 0.82
CA LEU A 282 -10.35 -18.74 0.55
C LEU A 282 -10.51 -20.10 -0.16
N GLY A 283 -9.61 -20.45 -1.07
CA GLY A 283 -9.58 -21.78 -1.69
C GLY A 283 -9.44 -22.90 -0.66
N ARG A 284 -8.58 -22.72 0.36
CA ARG A 284 -8.46 -23.67 1.47
C ARG A 284 -9.73 -23.76 2.32
N ASN A 285 -10.45 -22.65 2.50
CA ASN A 285 -11.75 -22.67 3.18
C ASN A 285 -12.80 -23.44 2.37
N TYR A 286 -12.86 -23.27 1.05
CA TYR A 286 -13.73 -24.08 0.18
C TYR A 286 -13.37 -25.57 0.17
N LEU A 287 -12.09 -25.94 0.25
CA LEU A 287 -11.69 -27.36 0.37
C LEU A 287 -12.13 -27.99 1.70
N SER A 288 -12.06 -27.22 2.79
CA SER A 288 -12.30 -27.72 4.15
C SER A 288 -13.74 -27.51 4.63
N GLY A 289 -14.55 -26.69 3.95
CA GLY A 289 -15.88 -26.29 4.39
C GLY A 289 -15.87 -25.31 5.59
N ARG A 290 -14.77 -24.59 5.82
CA ARG A 290 -14.65 -23.66 6.95
C ARG A 290 -15.33 -22.33 6.62
N GLY A 291 -16.54 -22.14 7.14
CA GLY A 291 -17.34 -20.90 6.98
C GLY A 291 -17.99 -20.75 5.60
N VAL A 292 -17.81 -21.73 4.72
CA VAL A 292 -18.43 -21.82 3.40
C VAL A 292 -18.83 -23.27 3.16
N GLU A 293 -19.80 -23.49 2.27
CA GLU A 293 -20.07 -24.82 1.75
C GLU A 293 -18.81 -25.36 1.06
N LYS A 294 -18.55 -26.66 1.24
CA LYS A 294 -17.37 -27.30 0.65
C LYS A 294 -17.52 -27.33 -0.86
N ASP A 295 -16.61 -26.67 -1.56
CA ASP A 295 -16.62 -26.57 -3.02
C ASP A 295 -15.19 -26.71 -3.59
N PRO A 296 -14.76 -27.94 -3.88
CA PRO A 296 -13.45 -28.18 -4.46
C PRO A 296 -13.24 -27.53 -5.84
N LYS A 297 -14.31 -27.26 -6.61
CA LYS A 297 -14.17 -26.60 -7.92
C LYS A 297 -13.88 -25.12 -7.75
N ALA A 298 -14.59 -24.44 -6.85
CA ALA A 298 -14.28 -23.06 -6.49
C ALA A 298 -12.85 -22.92 -5.93
N ALA A 299 -12.38 -23.90 -5.15
CA ALA A 299 -11.01 -23.93 -4.67
C ALA A 299 -9.98 -24.04 -5.81
N LEU A 300 -10.21 -24.96 -6.76
CA LEU A 300 -9.38 -25.13 -7.97
C LEU A 300 -9.21 -23.81 -8.73
N GLU A 301 -10.33 -23.13 -9.01
CA GLU A 301 -10.32 -21.84 -9.73
C GLU A 301 -9.53 -20.75 -9.00
N LEU A 302 -9.73 -20.63 -7.68
CA LEU A 302 -9.01 -19.67 -6.86
C LEU A 302 -7.51 -19.96 -6.78
N PHE A 303 -7.12 -21.24 -6.66
CA PHE A 303 -5.71 -21.60 -6.66
C PHE A 303 -5.08 -21.32 -8.02
N GLN A 304 -5.72 -21.67 -9.13
CA GLN A 304 -5.19 -21.38 -10.46
C GLN A 304 -4.97 -19.87 -10.64
N LYS A 305 -5.96 -19.06 -10.28
CA LYS A 305 -5.84 -17.60 -10.36
C LYS A 305 -4.72 -17.05 -9.47
N ALA A 306 -4.56 -17.58 -8.25
CA ALA A 306 -3.45 -17.21 -7.39
C ALA A 306 -2.09 -17.62 -7.98
N ILE A 307 -1.99 -18.78 -8.63
CA ILE A 307 -0.78 -19.25 -9.31
C ILE A 307 -0.41 -18.29 -10.45
N ASP A 308 -1.39 -17.88 -11.25
CA ASP A 308 -1.20 -16.96 -12.38
C ASP A 308 -0.72 -15.58 -11.91
N LEU A 309 -1.16 -15.14 -10.72
CA LEU A 309 -0.70 -13.91 -10.05
C LEU A 309 0.65 -14.08 -9.31
N GLY A 310 1.29 -15.25 -9.40
CA GLY A 310 2.62 -15.48 -8.82
C GLY A 310 2.63 -15.92 -7.36
N GLN A 311 1.50 -16.33 -6.78
CA GLN A 311 1.43 -16.70 -5.36
C GLN A 311 2.32 -17.94 -5.08
N PRO A 312 3.13 -17.93 -4.01
CA PRO A 312 4.14 -18.97 -3.77
C PRO A 312 3.60 -20.31 -3.25
N TYR A 313 2.51 -20.31 -2.48
CA TYR A 313 1.93 -21.47 -1.79
C TYR A 313 0.76 -22.14 -2.53
N ALA A 314 0.10 -21.42 -3.43
CA ALA A 314 -1.05 -21.89 -4.21
C ALA A 314 -0.71 -23.10 -5.10
N PRO A 315 0.48 -23.19 -5.74
CA PRO A 315 0.86 -24.39 -6.47
C PRO A 315 0.83 -25.64 -5.58
N ALA A 316 1.34 -25.58 -4.34
CA ALA A 316 1.29 -26.73 -3.43
C ALA A 316 -0.13 -27.06 -2.96
N SER A 317 -0.98 -26.04 -2.75
CA SER A 317 -2.41 -26.26 -2.44
C SER A 317 -3.11 -27.02 -3.57
N LEU A 318 -2.86 -26.63 -4.82
CA LEU A 318 -3.42 -27.30 -5.99
C LEU A 318 -2.79 -28.69 -6.22
N ALA A 319 -1.48 -28.82 -6.01
CA ALA A 319 -0.77 -30.10 -6.09
C ALA A 319 -1.37 -31.15 -5.15
N ARG A 320 -1.71 -30.76 -3.92
CA ARG A 320 -2.40 -31.65 -2.96
C ARG A 320 -3.77 -32.09 -3.46
N MET A 321 -4.52 -31.24 -4.17
CA MET A 321 -5.79 -31.65 -4.78
C MET A 321 -5.59 -32.73 -5.84
N TYR A 322 -4.60 -32.58 -6.73
CA TYR A 322 -4.25 -33.59 -7.72
C TYR A 322 -3.67 -34.87 -7.11
N ARG A 323 -2.84 -34.74 -6.07
CA ARG A 323 -2.30 -35.89 -5.33
C ARG A 323 -3.41 -36.72 -4.69
N ASP A 324 -4.40 -36.04 -4.09
CA ASP A 324 -5.43 -36.69 -3.28
C ASP A 324 -6.73 -36.96 -4.06
N GLY A 325 -6.84 -36.52 -5.32
CA GLY A 325 -8.04 -36.66 -6.16
C GLY A 325 -9.25 -35.86 -5.64
N VAL A 326 -9.02 -34.71 -4.99
CA VAL A 326 -10.08 -33.91 -4.38
C VAL A 326 -10.55 -32.82 -5.34
N GLY A 327 -11.74 -32.98 -5.91
CA GLY A 327 -12.32 -32.01 -6.87
C GLY A 327 -11.76 -32.09 -8.28
N VAL A 328 -10.73 -32.92 -8.47
CA VAL A 328 -10.06 -33.24 -9.74
C VAL A 328 -9.77 -34.73 -9.77
N GLU A 329 -9.56 -35.30 -10.96
CA GLU A 329 -9.03 -36.66 -11.07
C GLU A 329 -7.62 -36.72 -10.49
N GLN A 330 -7.31 -37.82 -9.78
CA GLN A 330 -5.99 -37.99 -9.20
C GLN A 330 -4.93 -38.04 -10.30
N ASN A 331 -3.91 -37.19 -10.18
CA ASN A 331 -2.81 -37.13 -11.13
C ASN A 331 -1.49 -36.80 -10.39
N LEU A 332 -0.67 -37.83 -10.16
CA LEU A 332 0.58 -37.68 -9.41
C LEU A 332 1.66 -36.92 -10.20
N ASP A 333 1.63 -36.98 -11.53
CA ASP A 333 2.59 -36.26 -12.38
C ASP A 333 2.30 -34.76 -12.37
N GLU A 334 1.03 -34.37 -12.45
CA GLU A 334 0.63 -32.97 -12.31
C GLU A 334 0.86 -32.45 -10.89
N ALA A 335 0.60 -33.27 -9.87
CA ALA A 335 0.95 -32.93 -8.49
C ALA A 335 2.47 -32.67 -8.34
N GLN A 336 3.31 -33.54 -8.92
CA GLN A 336 4.76 -33.37 -8.91
C GLN A 336 5.19 -32.06 -9.58
N ARG A 337 4.68 -31.77 -10.78
CA ARG A 337 4.95 -30.52 -11.52
C ARG A 337 4.59 -29.28 -10.70
N LEU A 338 3.43 -29.31 -10.03
CA LEU A 338 2.97 -28.19 -9.21
C LEU A 338 3.75 -28.04 -7.91
N PHE A 339 4.19 -29.13 -7.27
CA PHE A 339 5.10 -29.06 -6.12
C PHE A 339 6.49 -28.52 -6.51
N GLU A 340 6.98 -28.83 -7.71
CA GLU A 340 8.20 -28.22 -8.25
C GLU A 340 8.04 -26.72 -8.47
N LEU A 341 6.88 -26.28 -8.98
CA LEU A 341 6.55 -24.86 -9.10
C LEU A 341 6.45 -24.17 -7.73
N ALA A 342 5.86 -24.83 -6.73
CA ALA A 342 5.83 -24.31 -5.36
C ALA A 342 7.26 -24.14 -4.81
N THR A 343 8.10 -25.16 -5.00
CA THR A 343 9.51 -25.17 -4.55
C THR A 343 10.32 -24.05 -5.22
N SER A 344 10.16 -23.85 -6.54
CA SER A 344 10.86 -22.79 -7.26
C SER A 344 10.43 -21.39 -6.84
N ARG A 345 9.20 -21.26 -6.29
CA ARG A 345 8.69 -20.04 -5.65
C ARG A 345 9.01 -19.95 -4.15
N GLY A 346 9.80 -20.88 -3.61
CA GLY A 346 10.27 -20.84 -2.22
C GLY A 346 9.32 -21.46 -1.19
N ASP A 347 8.29 -22.20 -1.60
CA ASP A 347 7.43 -22.92 -0.67
C ASP A 347 8.12 -24.20 -0.14
N GLN A 348 8.57 -24.12 1.12
CA GLN A 348 9.21 -25.24 1.82
C GLN A 348 8.25 -26.41 2.05
N SER A 349 6.95 -26.16 2.28
CA SER A 349 5.97 -27.23 2.43
C SER A 349 5.76 -27.96 1.10
N GLY A 350 5.72 -27.22 0.00
CA GLY A 350 5.73 -27.80 -1.35
C GLY A 350 6.96 -28.66 -1.62
N ALA A 351 8.14 -28.21 -1.18
CA ALA A 351 9.39 -28.99 -1.31
C ALA A 351 9.35 -30.29 -0.50
N TYR A 352 8.78 -30.27 0.70
CA TYR A 352 8.59 -31.46 1.53
C TYR A 352 7.58 -32.43 0.91
N ASP A 353 6.42 -31.93 0.49
CA ASP A 353 5.39 -32.74 -0.16
C ASP A 353 5.91 -33.41 -1.45
N ARG A 354 6.75 -32.69 -2.21
CA ARG A 354 7.46 -33.23 -3.38
C ARG A 354 8.33 -34.43 -3.00
N ALA A 355 9.17 -34.27 -1.98
CA ALA A 355 10.08 -35.31 -1.53
C ALA A 355 9.32 -36.56 -1.05
N ALA A 356 8.23 -36.35 -0.29
CA ALA A 356 7.37 -37.44 0.17
C ALA A 356 6.72 -38.22 -0.99
N LEU A 357 6.29 -37.52 -2.04
CA LEU A 357 5.70 -38.16 -3.22
C LEU A 357 6.71 -39.03 -3.97
N GLU A 358 7.95 -38.56 -4.12
CA GLU A 358 9.03 -39.32 -4.79
C GLU A 358 9.46 -40.55 -3.97
N MET A 359 9.53 -40.44 -2.64
CA MET A 359 9.82 -41.60 -1.78
C MET A 359 8.77 -42.70 -1.92
N GLN A 360 7.48 -42.35 -1.97
CA GLN A 360 6.41 -43.32 -2.17
C GLN A 360 6.49 -44.04 -3.53
N LYS A 361 7.00 -43.37 -4.57
CA LYS A 361 7.25 -44.01 -5.87
C LYS A 361 8.39 -45.03 -5.77
N GLY A 362 9.47 -44.67 -5.08
CA GLY A 362 10.62 -45.56 -4.82
C GLY A 362 10.22 -46.80 -4.03
N ASP A 363 9.53 -46.63 -2.90
CA ASP A 363 9.09 -47.75 -2.05
C ASP A 363 8.16 -48.73 -2.80
N LYS A 364 7.29 -48.21 -3.67
CA LYS A 364 6.41 -49.06 -4.51
C LYS A 364 7.18 -49.79 -5.61
N ALA A 365 8.22 -49.17 -6.18
CA ALA A 365 9.08 -49.82 -7.15
C ALA A 365 9.88 -50.95 -6.50
N ASP A 366 10.41 -50.72 -5.29
CA ASP A 366 11.17 -51.72 -4.55
C ASP A 366 10.32 -52.90 -4.05
N GLN A 367 9.03 -52.68 -3.78
CA GLN A 367 8.08 -53.76 -3.44
C GLN A 367 7.57 -54.56 -4.65
N ALA A 368 7.79 -54.07 -5.87
CA ALA A 368 7.34 -54.71 -7.11
C ALA A 368 8.41 -55.59 -7.78
N VAL A 369 9.63 -55.63 -7.22
CA VAL A 369 10.76 -56.50 -7.59
C VAL A 369 10.81 -57.70 -6.66
#